data_AF-A0A9E3JC27-F1
#
_entry.id   AF-A0A9E3JC27-F1
#
_cell.length_a   1.000
_cell.length_b   1.000
_cell.length_c   1.000
_cell.angle_alpha   90.00
_cell.angle_beta   90.00
_cell.angle_gamma   90.00
#
_symmetry.space_group_name_H-M   'P 1'
#
loop_
_entity.id
_entity.type
_entity.pdbx_description
1 polymer ?
#
loop_
_entity_poly.entity_id
_entity_poly.type
_entity_poly.pdbx_seq_one_letter_code
_entity_poly.pdbx_strand_id
1 'polypeptide(L)' 'MRLRTSACDRPGFTRVRCGRGFRYRDSEGEPITDPDVLARIRALTIPPAWREVWICPWPNGHLQAVGTDDA' A
#
# COMPACT_ATOMS: atom_id res chain seq x y z
N MET A 1 -18.14 -7.61 10.59
CA MET A 1 -17.57 -6.92 9.40
C MET A 1 -17.08 -7.99 8.44
N ARG A 2 -17.53 -8.01 7.18
CA ARG A 2 -17.17 -9.07 6.21
C ARG A 2 -15.84 -8.72 5.54
N LEU A 3 -14.89 -9.66 5.56
CA LEU A 3 -13.61 -9.51 4.84
C LEU A 3 -13.82 -9.64 3.33
N ARG A 4 -13.09 -8.84 2.55
CA ARG A 4 -13.06 -8.90 1.08
C ARG A 4 -11.89 -9.76 0.62
N THR A 5 -12.09 -10.51 -0.45
CA THR A 5 -10.99 -11.16 -1.17
C THR A 5 -10.16 -10.08 -1.88
N SER A 6 -8.91 -9.89 -1.46
CA SER A 6 -7.90 -8.99 -2.00
C SER A 6 -6.66 -9.79 -2.41
N ALA A 7 -6.11 -9.52 -3.59
CA ALA A 7 -4.93 -10.21 -4.10
C ALA A 7 -3.97 -9.17 -4.72
N CYS A 8 -2.67 -9.38 -4.58
CA CYS A 8 -1.64 -8.42 -4.99
C CYS A 8 -1.39 -8.37 -6.50
N ASP A 9 -1.95 -9.33 -7.25
CA ASP A 9 -2.01 -9.34 -8.72
C ASP A 9 -3.12 -8.43 -9.27
N ARG A 10 -3.95 -7.83 -8.40
CA ARG A 10 -5.02 -6.88 -8.77
C ARG A 10 -4.59 -5.43 -8.56
N PRO A 11 -5.30 -4.47 -9.19
CA PRO A 11 -5.08 -3.05 -8.95
C PRO A 11 -5.12 -2.70 -7.45
N GLY A 12 -4.12 -1.95 -7.01
CA GLY A 12 -3.99 -1.49 -5.63
C GLY A 12 -3.06 -0.29 -5.57
N PHE A 13 -2.76 0.15 -4.35
CA PHE A 13 -1.88 1.28 -4.14
C PHE A 13 -0.42 0.82 -4.17
N THR A 14 0.46 1.70 -4.63
CA THR A 14 1.89 1.44 -4.71
C THR A 14 2.67 2.41 -3.83
N ARG A 15 3.76 1.94 -3.24
CA ARG A 15 4.69 2.79 -2.47
C ARG A 15 5.94 3.08 -3.28
N VAL A 16 6.24 4.35 -3.47
CA VAL A 16 7.39 4.84 -4.21
C VAL A 16 8.32 5.61 -3.28
N ARG A 17 9.62 5.32 -3.31
CA ARG A 17 10.61 6.06 -2.52
C ARG A 17 10.78 7.48 -3.07
N CYS A 18 10.76 8.47 -2.19
CA CYS A 18 10.89 9.89 -2.57
C CYS A 18 11.71 10.64 -1.52
N GLY A 19 12.95 10.99 -1.85
CA GLY A 19 13.89 11.63 -0.92
C GLY A 19 14.11 10.77 0.32
N ARG A 20 13.84 11.35 1.50
CA ARG A 20 13.97 10.67 2.80
C ARG A 20 12.76 9.82 3.20
N GLY A 21 11.68 9.82 2.41
CA GLY A 21 10.44 9.15 2.76
C GLY A 21 9.81 8.39 1.59
N PHE A 22 8.49 8.25 1.65
CA PHE A 22 7.69 7.52 0.67
C PHE A 22 6.52 8.38 0.20
N ARG A 23 6.16 8.20 -1.07
CA ARG A 23 4.88 8.63 -1.64
C ARG A 23 4.05 7.39 -1.97
N TYR A 24 2.74 7.59 -1.99
CA TYR A 24 1.79 6.55 -2.34
C TYR A 24 1.05 6.96 -3.59
N ARG A 25 0.86 6.01 -4.50
CA ARG A 25 0.09 6.19 -5.73
C ARG A 25 -1.06 5.21 -5.76
N ASP A 26 -2.14 5.60 -6.41
CA ASP A 26 -3.28 4.72 -6.60
C ASP A 26 -3.04 3.70 -7.74
N SER A 27 -4.09 2.99 -8.12
CA SER A 27 -4.06 2.00 -9.20
C SER A 27 -3.86 2.60 -10.59
N GLU A 28 -4.14 3.89 -10.76
CA GLU A 28 -3.96 4.62 -12.02
C GLU A 28 -2.59 5.32 -12.07
N GLY A 29 -1.85 5.30 -10.96
CA GLY A 29 -0.55 5.92 -10.82
C GLY A 29 -0.60 7.37 -10.33
N GLU A 30 -1.79 7.86 -9.98
CA GLU A 30 -1.99 9.21 -9.47
C GLU A 30 -1.58 9.29 -7.99
N PRO A 31 -1.07 10.45 -7.52
CA PRO A 31 -0.68 10.62 -6.13
C PRO A 31 -1.88 10.51 -5.18
N ILE A 32 -1.78 9.67 -4.15
CA ILE A 32 -2.78 9.61 -3.08
C ILE A 32 -2.58 10.80 -2.15
N THR A 33 -3.57 11.69 -2.10
CA THR A 33 -3.58 12.90 -1.26
C THR A 33 -4.59 12.84 -0.11
N ASP A 34 -5.51 11.88 -0.15
CA ASP A 34 -6.52 11.69 0.89
C ASP A 34 -5.84 11.39 2.25
N PRO A 35 -6.06 12.24 3.28
CA PRO A 35 -5.41 12.09 4.57
C PRO A 35 -5.80 10.82 5.32
N ASP A 36 -7.03 10.33 5.16
CA ASP A 36 -7.53 9.12 5.83
C ASP A 36 -6.91 7.88 5.20
N VAL A 37 -6.80 7.85 3.87
CA VAL A 37 -6.10 6.78 3.16
C VAL A 37 -4.64 6.75 3.57
N LEU A 38 -3.97 7.90 3.60
CA LEU A 38 -2.57 8.00 4.02
C LEU A 38 -2.36 7.58 5.48
N ALA A 39 -3.28 7.95 6.37
CA ALA A 39 -3.25 7.53 7.77
C ALA A 39 -3.37 6.00 7.90
N ARG A 40 -4.31 5.39 7.17
CA ARG A 40 -4.46 3.93 7.14
C ARG A 40 -3.18 3.24 6.65
N ILE A 41 -2.61 3.73 5.55
CA ILE A 41 -1.38 3.14 4.99
C ILE A 41 -0.22 3.23 6.00
N ARG A 42 -0.06 4.37 6.69
CA ARG A 42 0.96 4.53 7.73
C ARG A 42 0.76 3.58 8.91
N ALA A 43 -0.49 3.31 9.28
CA ALA A 43 -0.83 2.38 10.36
C ALA A 43 -0.50 0.91 10.03
N LEU A 44 -0.26 0.56 8.75
CA LEU A 44 0.17 -0.79 8.35
C LEU A 44 1.64 -1.08 8.69
N THR A 45 2.43 -0.07 9.09
CA THR A 45 3.84 -0.22 9.49
C THR A 45 4.68 -1.02 8.48
N ILE A 46 4.48 -0.76 7.19
CA ILE A 46 5.18 -1.46 6.11
C ILE A 46 6.69 -1.18 6.22
N PRO A 47 7.55 -2.21 6.37
CA PRO A 47 8.98 -2.02 6.59
C PRO A 47 9.63 -1.14 5.53
N PRO A 48 10.55 -0.22 5.90
CA PRO A 48 11.17 0.70 4.95
C PRO A 48 12.11 0.00 3.94
N ALA A 49 12.58 -1.21 4.26
CA ALA A 49 13.44 -2.00 3.38
C ALA A 49 12.68 -2.65 2.21
N TRP A 50 11.36 -2.88 2.35
CA TRP A 50 10.58 -3.53 1.30
C TRP A 50 10.52 -2.72 0.02
N ARG A 51 10.74 -3.39 -1.10
CA ARG A 51 10.63 -2.91 -2.48
C ARG A 51 9.35 -3.47 -3.12
N GLU A 52 8.98 -2.92 -4.28
CA GLU A 52 7.83 -3.39 -5.07
C GLU A 52 6.54 -3.56 -4.27
N VAL A 53 6.29 -2.59 -3.37
CA VAL A 53 5.20 -2.71 -2.40
C VAL A 53 3.85 -2.46 -3.06
N TRP A 54 2.98 -3.46 -2.94
CA TRP A 54 1.55 -3.38 -3.21
C TRP A 54 0.77 -3.21 -1.90
N ILE A 55 -0.25 -2.36 -1.90
CA ILE A 55 -1.09 -2.06 -0.74
C ILE A 55 -2.55 -2.16 -1.15
N CYS A 56 -3.34 -2.91 -0.39
CA CYS A 56 -4.75 -3.11 -0.66
C CYS A 56 -5.52 -1.78 -0.54
N PRO A 57 -6.39 -1.43 -1.51
CA PRO A 57 -7.17 -0.21 -1.46
C PRO A 57 -8.29 -0.27 -0.40
N TRP A 58 -8.70 -1.48 0.00
CA TRP A 58 -9.81 -1.65 0.94
C TRP A 58 -9.34 -1.94 2.37
N PRO A 59 -9.86 -1.22 3.38
CA PRO A 59 -9.53 -1.47 4.79
C PRO A 59 -9.97 -2.86 5.28
N ASN A 60 -10.95 -3.48 4.63
CA ASN A 60 -11.45 -4.82 4.96
C ASN A 60 -10.94 -5.93 4.02
N GLY A 61 -9.88 -5.68 3.24
CA GLY A 61 -9.18 -6.74 2.51
C GLY A 61 -8.48 -7.72 3.46
N HIS A 62 -8.52 -9.02 3.18
CA HIS A 62 -7.84 -10.01 4.01
C HIS A 62 -6.31 -9.97 3.90
N LEU A 63 -5.78 -9.38 2.82
CA LEU A 63 -4.37 -9.08 2.62
C LEU A 63 -4.24 -7.56 2.47
N GLN A 64 -3.44 -6.94 3.34
CA GLN A 64 -3.35 -5.47 3.40
C GLN A 64 -2.15 -4.89 2.66
N ALA A 65 -1.01 -5.59 2.65
CA ALA A 65 0.17 -5.18 1.92
C ALA A 65 1.04 -6.39 1.56
N VAL A 66 1.78 -6.27 0.46
CA VAL A 66 2.81 -7.21 0.01
C VAL A 66 4.01 -6.38 -0.43
N GLY A 67 5.21 -6.89 -0.22
CA GLY A 67 6.43 -6.29 -0.76
C GLY A 67 7.53 -7.33 -0.84
N THR A 68 8.54 -7.03 -1.66
CA THR A 68 9.75 -7.85 -1.80
C THR A 68 10.81 -7.35 -0.83
N ASP A 69 11.47 -8.28 -0.15
CA ASP A 69 12.59 -8.05 0.76
C ASP A 69 13.88 -8.64 0.16
N ASP A 70 15.04 -8.25 0.68
CA ASP A 70 16.38 -8.64 0.18
C ASP A 70 16.92 -9.91 0.90
N ALA A 71 16.04 -10.74 1.46
CA ALA A 71 16.39 -11.92 2.27
C ALA A 71 17.25 -12.97 1.55
#